data_AF-A0A7U6KD71-F1
#
_entry.id   AF-A0A7U6KD71-F1
#
_cell.length_a   1.000
_cell.length_b   1.000
_cell.length_c   1.000
_cell.angle_alpha   90.00
_cell.angle_beta   90.00
_cell.angle_gamma   90.00
#
_symmetry.space_group_name_H-M   'P 1'
#
loop_
_entity.id
_entity.type
_entity.pdbx_description
1 polymer ?
#
loop_
_entity_poly.entity_id
_entity_poly.type
_entity_poly.pdbx_seq_one_letter_code
_entity_poly.pdbx_strand_id
1 'polypeptide(L)' 'MNEIFSVGDHVLHPSYGECVVRKIDKLKTGNALTDYYVLESVDAKKHKMYLPVGTHEVKLKKIEK' A
#
# COMPACT_ATOMS: atom_id res chain seq x y z
N MET A 1 5.37 -1.87 16.41
CA MET A 1 5.72 -2.77 15.30
C MET A 1 5.21 -2.10 14.03
N ASN A 2 6.09 -1.79 13.08
CA ASN A 2 5.63 -1.31 11.77
C ASN A 2 5.02 -2.51 11.07
N GLU A 3 3.73 -2.46 10.73
CA GLU A 3 3.10 -3.51 9.94
C GLU A 3 3.72 -3.48 8.52
N ILE A 4 4.43 -4.55 8.18
CA ILE A 4 5.01 -4.73 6.86
C ILE A 4 4.03 -5.61 6.08
N PHE A 5 3.54 -5.12 4.95
CA PHE A 5 2.63 -5.86 4.07
C PHE A 5 3.41 -6.57 2.97
N SER A 6 2.95 -7.74 2.59
CA SER A 6 3.52 -8.52 1.48
C SER A 6 2.66 -8.42 0.24
N VAL A 7 3.24 -8.69 -0.92
CA VAL A 7 2.47 -8.78 -2.18
C VAL A 7 1.40 -9.87 -2.04
N GLY A 8 0.16 -9.52 -2.40
CA GLY A 8 -1.02 -10.37 -2.22
C GLY A 8 -1.80 -10.07 -0.94
N ASP A 9 -1.25 -9.32 0.01
CA ASP A 9 -2.01 -8.95 1.21
C ASP A 9 -3.19 -8.04 0.87
N HIS A 10 -4.33 -8.34 1.47
CA HIS A 10 -5.50 -7.47 1.47
C HIS A 10 -5.37 -6.49 2.63
N VAL A 11 -5.56 -5.21 2.33
CA VAL A 11 -5.45 -4.11 3.30
C VAL A 11 -6.65 -3.19 3.18
N LEU A 12 -7.09 -2.63 4.30
CA LEU A 12 -8.11 -1.60 4.34
C LEU A 12 -7.43 -0.22 4.33
N HIS A 13 -7.66 0.54 3.27
CA HIS A 13 -7.26 1.93 3.16
C HIS A 13 -8.41 2.84 3.62
N PRO A 14 -8.18 3.82 4.53
CA PRO A 14 -9.26 4.63 5.10
C PRO A 14 -10.07 5.44 4.06
N SER A 15 -9.42 5.90 2.98
CA SER A 15 -10.08 6.67 1.92
C SER A 15 -10.62 5.82 0.74
N TYR A 16 -10.10 4.61 0.55
CA TYR A 16 -10.33 3.83 -0.67
C TYR A 16 -10.94 2.44 -0.41
N GLY A 17 -11.15 2.06 0.85
CA GLY A 17 -11.74 0.77 1.19
C GLY A 17 -10.74 -0.39 1.04
N GLU A 18 -11.23 -1.55 0.60
CA GLU A 18 -10.41 -2.76 0.45
C GLU A 18 -9.46 -2.61 -0.76
N CYS A 19 -8.18 -2.82 -0.50
CA CYS A 19 -7.11 -2.77 -1.49
C CYS A 19 -6.25 -4.03 -1.39
N VAL A 20 -5.54 -4.36 -2.46
CA VAL A 20 -4.56 -5.46 -2.49
C VAL A 20 -3.19 -4.90 -2.79
N VAL A 21 -2.17 -5.34 -2.05
CA VAL A 21 -0.78 -5.01 -2.35
C VAL A 21 -0.37 -5.79 -3.60
N ARG A 22 -0.19 -5.11 -4.73
CA ARG A 22 0.18 -5.74 -6.00
C ARG A 22 1.69 -5.87 -6.18
N LYS A 23 2.44 -4.90 -5.69
CA LYS A 23 3.90 -4.90 -5.72
C LYS A 23 4.46 -3.97 -4.64
N ILE A 24 5.75 -4.14 -4.35
CA ILE A 24 6.55 -3.20 -3.58
C ILE A 24 7.58 -2.66 -4.55
N ASP A 25 7.59 -1.35 -4.77
CA ASP A 25 8.42 -0.68 -5.75
C ASP A 25 9.37 0.29 -5.05
N LYS A 26 10.61 0.41 -5.53
CA LYS A 26 11.59 1.32 -4.94
C LYS A 26 11.77 2.52 -5.86
N LEU A 27 11.20 3.65 -5.45
CA LEU A 27 11.22 4.87 -6.23
C LEU A 27 12.24 5.86 -5.64
N LYS A 28 12.95 6.56 -6.54
CA LYS A 28 13.85 7.64 -6.14
C LYS A 28 13.03 8.92 -5.97
N THR A 29 12.87 9.37 -4.74
CA THR A 29 12.18 10.64 -4.41
C THR A 29 13.25 11.65 -4.00
N GLY A 30 13.61 12.54 -4.94
CA GLY A 30 14.73 13.47 -4.78
C GLY A 30 16.08 12.75 -4.70
N ASN A 31 16.76 12.85 -3.56
CA ASN A 31 18.05 12.19 -3.30
C ASN A 31 17.94 10.88 -2.52
N ALA A 32 16.74 10.46 -2.12
CA ALA A 32 16.53 9.22 -1.36
C ALA A 32 15.84 8.16 -2.21
N LEU A 33 16.19 6.89 -1.97
CA LEU A 33 15.46 5.73 -2.46
C LEU A 33 14.47 5.30 -1.38
N THR A 34 13.18 5.33 -1.69
CA THR A 34 12.10 4.97 -0.77
C THR A 34 11.30 3.83 -1.36
N ASP A 35 11.00 2.84 -0.54
CA ASP A 35 10.10 1.75 -0.91
C ASP A 35 8.64 2.23 -0.86
N TYR A 36 7.80 1.81 -1.81
CA TYR A 36 6.39 2.13 -1.92
C TYR A 36 5.58 0.85 -2.12
N TYR A 37 4.52 0.68 -1.33
CA TYR A 37 3.46 -0.27 -1.62
C TYR A 37 2.64 0.24 -2.81
N VAL A 38 2.45 -0.61 -3.81
CA VAL A 38 1.50 -0.35 -4.88
C VAL A 38 0.23 -1.10 -4.59
N LEU A 39 -0.77 -0.35 -4.15
CA LEU A 39 -2.09 -0.84 -3.80
C LEU A 39 -2.99 -0.77 -5.03
N GLU A 40 -3.84 -1.77 -5.20
CA GLU A 40 -4.91 -1.76 -6.18
C GLU A 40 -6.24 -1.91 -5.45
N SER A 41 -7.18 -0.97 -5.65
CA SER A 41 -8.51 -1.05 -5.05
C SER A 41 -9.25 -2.27 -5.59
N VAL A 42 -9.99 -2.97 -4.72
CA VAL A 42 -10.80 -4.13 -5.11
C VAL A 42 -12.08 -3.70 -5.84
N ASP A 43 -12.48 -2.42 -5.72
CA ASP A 43 -13.60 -1.85 -6.45
C ASP A 43 -13.47 -1.98 -7.97
N ALA A 44 -14.60 -1.92 -8.67
CA ALA A 44 -14.69 -2.12 -10.13
C ALA A 44 -13.74 -1.25 -10.97
N LYS A 45 -13.27 -0.12 -10.42
CA LYS A 45 -12.37 0.82 -11.10
C LYS A 45 -10.89 0.46 -10.98
N LYS A 46 -10.49 -0.47 -10.09
CA LYS A 46 -9.11 -0.94 -9.88
C LYS A 46 -8.07 0.21 -9.86
N HIS A 47 -8.33 1.21 -9.03
CA HIS A 47 -7.43 2.36 -8.90
C HIS A 47 -6.09 1.89 -8.31
N LYS A 48 -4.99 2.36 -8.88
CA LYS A 48 -3.64 2.07 -8.40
C LYS A 48 -3.11 3.24 -7.58
N MET A 49 -2.61 2.96 -6.38
CA MET A 49 -2.02 3.95 -5.48
C MET A 49 -0.61 3.54 -5.07
N TYR A 50 0.25 4.54 -4.91
CA TYR A 50 1.60 4.39 -4.36
C TYR A 50 1.61 4.92 -2.93
N LEU A 51 1.93 4.06 -1.96
CA LEU A 51 2.02 4.42 -0.55
C LEU A 51 3.44 4.16 -0.04
N PRO A 52 4.17 5.17 0.48
CA PRO A 52 5.52 4.98 0.98
C PRO A 52 5.55 4.03 2.18
N VAL A 53 6.44 3.04 2.13
CA VAL A 53 6.70 2.10 3.21
C VAL A 53 7.30 2.90 4.37
N GLY A 54 6.54 2.98 5.47
CA GLY A 54 6.99 3.64 6.70
C GLY A 54 6.44 5.05 6.94
N THR A 55 5.55 5.59 6.08
CA THR A 55 4.79 6.77 6.52
C THR A 55 3.75 6.36 7.56
N HIS A 56 3.68 7.10 8.67
CA HIS A 56 2.67 6.89 9.71
C HIS A 56 1.35 7.61 9.41
N GLU A 57 1.32 8.40 8.33
CA GLU A 57 0.16 9.21 7.95
C GLU A 57 -1.04 8.36 7.52
N VAL A 58 -0.78 7.18 6.94
CA VAL A 58 -1.83 6.27 6.48
C VAL A 58 -1.77 4.97 7.27
N LYS A 59 -2.76 4.81 8.17
CA LYS A 59 -2.97 3.56 8.92
C LYS A 59 -3.72 2.57 8.04
N LEU A 60 -2.98 1.76 7.29
CA LEU A 60 -3.51 0.56 6.67
C LEU A 60 -3.81 -0.50 7.74
N LYS A 61 -4.89 -1.26 7.56
CA LYS A 61 -5.16 -2.45 8.39
C LYS A 61 -5.10 -3.70 7.51
N LYS A 62 -4.36 -4.73 7.93
CA LYS A 62 -4.39 -6.02 7.25
C LYS A 62 -5.76 -6.67 7.39
N ILE A 63 -6.25 -7.26 6.31
CA ILE A 63 -7.46 -8.08 6.28
C ILE A 63 -7.02 -9.51 5.98
N GLU A 64 -7.24 -10.41 6.93
CA GLU A 64 -7.08 -11.84 6.68
C GLU A 64 -8.41 -12.36 6.13
N LYS A 65 -8.39 -12.92 4.92
CA LYS A 65 -9.54 -13.55 4.25
C LYS A 65 -9.33 -15.05 4.18
#